data_AF-A0A9P0GQN7-F1
#
_entry.id   AF-A0A9P0GQN7-F1
#
_cell.length_a   1.000
_cell.length_b   1.000
_cell.length_c   1.000
_cell.angle_alpha   90.00
_cell.angle_beta   90.00
_cell.angle_gamma   90.00
#
_symmetry.space_group_name_H-M   'P 1'
#
loop_
_entity.id
_entity.type
_entity.pdbx_description
1 polymer ?
#
loop_
_entity_poly.entity_id
_entity_poly.type
_entity_poly.pdbx_seq_one_letter_code
_entity_poly.pdbx_strand_id
1 'polypeptide(L)'
;MKISWTRRITPKFGRRSCRRIHSSAKKYCNETSLHGFRYLMKPSYGEKVFWSLVCIICTILCVLFIYNQMIRYQENRVTTTVRTTNFPIWEVPFPAVTICNSNVVYKNHTTQLVEILEHHDIPTEIINSYFANLSLVILNRKRSYDNFDHNDYIQVTNILEAEGFDT
;
A
#
# COMPACT_ATOMS: atom_id res chain seq x y z
N MET A 1 34.60 63.12 -38.74
CA MET A 1 34.09 62.26 -37.66
C MET A 1 32.69 61.77 -38.00
N LYS A 2 32.54 60.51 -38.42
CA LYS A 2 31.30 59.70 -38.32
C LYS A 2 31.65 58.25 -38.61
N ILE A 3 31.78 57.49 -37.53
CA ILE A 3 31.92 56.04 -37.49
C ILE A 3 30.50 55.50 -37.26
N SER A 4 30.03 54.54 -38.05
CA SER A 4 29.65 53.21 -37.55
C SER A 4 28.87 52.38 -38.59
N TRP A 5 29.53 51.32 -39.02
CA TRP A 5 29.05 49.99 -39.34
C TRP A 5 27.61 49.64 -38.91
N THR A 6 26.74 49.31 -39.88
CA THR A 6 25.55 48.49 -39.64
C THR A 6 25.87 47.02 -39.90
N ARG A 7 26.43 46.31 -38.91
CA ARG A 7 26.38 44.83 -38.93
C ARG A 7 24.97 44.40 -38.56
N ARG A 8 24.24 43.88 -39.54
CA ARG A 8 22.98 43.17 -39.33
C ARG A 8 23.28 41.84 -38.60
N ILE A 9 23.19 41.86 -37.26
CA ILE A 9 23.26 40.64 -36.45
C ILE A 9 21.91 39.92 -36.58
N THR A 10 21.88 38.84 -37.37
CA THR A 10 20.75 37.92 -37.36
C THR A 10 20.84 37.04 -36.11
N PRO A 11 19.75 36.85 -35.35
CA PRO A 11 19.78 36.01 -34.15
C PRO A 11 19.96 34.55 -34.56
N LYS A 12 21.13 33.95 -34.30
CA LYS A 12 21.38 32.51 -34.46
C LYS A 12 20.87 31.72 -33.25
N PHE A 13 19.62 31.94 -32.86
CA PHE A 13 18.99 31.17 -31.78
C PHE A 13 18.51 29.81 -32.34
N GLY A 14 18.85 28.70 -31.67
CA GLY A 14 18.20 27.39 -31.85
C GLY A 14 18.71 26.39 -32.91
N ARG A 15 19.39 26.82 -34.00
CA ARG A 15 19.73 25.89 -35.12
C ARG A 15 20.67 24.73 -34.76
N ARG A 16 21.58 24.91 -33.80
CA ARG A 16 22.55 23.86 -33.42
C ARG A 16 21.91 22.75 -32.60
N SER A 17 20.94 23.07 -31.72
CA SER A 17 20.30 22.09 -30.84
C SER A 17 19.35 21.17 -31.61
N CYS A 18 18.47 21.72 -32.46
CA CYS A 18 17.57 20.91 -33.29
C CYS A 18 18.34 19.98 -34.25
N ARG A 19 19.49 20.41 -34.77
CA ARG A 19 20.32 19.58 -35.64
C ARG A 19 20.94 18.39 -34.88
N ARG A 20 21.31 18.58 -33.61
CA ARG A 20 21.80 17.50 -32.74
C ARG A 20 20.69 16.51 -32.38
N ILE A 21 19.52 17.01 -31.94
CA ILE A 21 18.36 16.15 -31.61
C ILE A 21 17.92 15.34 -32.83
N HIS A 22 17.82 15.97 -34.01
CA HIS A 22 17.49 15.28 -35.24
C HIS A 22 18.52 14.19 -35.60
N SER A 23 19.82 14.47 -35.44
CA SER A 23 20.87 13.48 -35.68
C SER A 23 20.75 12.28 -34.72
N SER A 24 20.48 12.53 -33.44
CA SER A 24 20.30 11.47 -32.45
C SER A 24 19.04 10.66 -32.70
N ALA A 25 17.91 11.32 -32.98
CA ALA A 25 16.65 10.66 -33.31
C ALA A 25 16.77 9.81 -34.57
N LYS A 26 17.45 10.32 -35.61
CA LYS A 26 17.72 9.55 -36.83
C LYS A 26 18.54 8.29 -36.56
N LYS A 27 19.58 8.39 -35.72
CA LYS A 27 20.38 7.23 -35.31
C LYS A 27 19.51 6.23 -34.54
N TYR A 28 18.77 6.70 -33.53
CA TYR A 28 17.88 5.85 -32.73
C TYR A 28 16.85 5.10 -33.59
N CYS A 29 16.12 5.80 -34.45
CA CYS A 29 15.10 5.22 -35.32
C CYS A 29 15.67 4.20 -36.32
N ASN A 30 16.97 4.28 -36.65
CA ASN A 30 17.60 3.35 -37.58
C ASN A 30 18.14 2.08 -36.89
N GLU A 31 18.55 2.18 -35.63
CA GLU A 31 19.15 1.08 -34.87
C GLU A 31 18.15 0.34 -33.95
N THR A 32 16.97 0.91 -33.72
CA THR A 32 15.95 0.28 -32.87
C THR A 32 15.34 -0.97 -33.53
N SER A 33 14.94 -1.95 -32.71
CA SER A 33 14.15 -3.11 -33.13
C SER A 33 12.66 -2.79 -33.32
N LEU A 34 12.22 -1.56 -33.02
CA LEU A 34 10.84 -1.13 -33.21
C LEU A 34 10.49 -1.09 -34.70
N HIS A 35 9.62 -2.01 -35.10
CA HIS A 35 9.10 -2.07 -36.46
C HIS A 35 8.39 -0.75 -36.82
N GLY A 36 8.61 -0.24 -38.04
CA GLY A 36 8.02 1.03 -38.49
C GLY A 36 8.88 2.28 -38.22
N PHE A 37 9.67 2.31 -37.14
CA PHE A 37 10.40 3.52 -36.72
C PHE A 37 11.49 3.94 -37.71
N ARG A 38 12.12 2.96 -38.39
CA ARG A 38 13.10 3.22 -39.45
C ARG A 38 12.51 4.01 -40.63
N TYR A 39 11.22 3.86 -40.90
CA TYR A 39 10.55 4.54 -42.01
C TYR A 39 10.20 6.00 -41.71
N LEU A 40 10.13 6.38 -40.43
CA LEU A 40 9.88 7.77 -40.01
C LEU A 40 10.99 8.73 -40.42
N MET A 41 12.20 8.22 -40.62
CA MET A 41 13.39 9.01 -40.96
C MET A 41 13.82 8.90 -42.44
N LYS A 42 13.03 8.22 -43.29
CA LYS A 42 13.28 8.11 -44.73
C LYS A 42 13.00 9.42 -45.49
N PRO A 43 13.61 9.69 -46.65
CA PRO A 43 13.39 10.95 -47.36
C PRO A 43 11.97 11.11 -47.94
N SER A 44 11.29 10.01 -48.30
CA SER A 44 9.95 10.04 -48.89
C SER A 44 8.87 10.54 -47.92
N TYR A 45 8.16 11.61 -48.30
CA TYR A 45 7.10 12.21 -47.48
C TYR A 45 5.86 11.31 -47.35
N GLY A 46 5.47 10.61 -48.41
CA GLY A 46 4.30 9.72 -48.38
C GLY A 46 4.50 8.53 -47.42
N GLU A 47 5.66 7.89 -47.50
CA GLU A 47 6.02 6.78 -46.60
C GLU A 47 6.07 7.27 -45.14
N LYS A 48 6.67 8.44 -44.89
CA LYS A 48 6.72 9.04 -43.54
C LYS A 48 5.34 9.23 -42.94
N VAL A 49 4.40 9.82 -43.68
CA VAL A 49 3.05 10.08 -43.19
C VAL A 49 2.33 8.77 -42.92
N PHE A 50 2.38 7.81 -43.86
CA PHE A 50 1.78 6.49 -43.69
C PHE A 50 2.29 5.78 -42.44
N TRP A 51 3.62 5.66 -42.29
CA TRP A 51 4.21 4.98 -41.14
C TRP A 51 4.02 5.74 -39.83
N SER A 52 3.95 7.08 -39.85
CA SER A 52 3.61 7.87 -38.67
C SER A 52 2.19 7.56 -38.19
N LEU A 53 1.21 7.52 -39.10
CA LEU A 53 -0.17 7.19 -38.78
C LEU A 53 -0.28 5.78 -38.21
N VAL A 54 0.35 4.79 -38.86
CA VAL A 54 0.36 3.40 -38.37
C VAL A 54 0.95 3.32 -36.96
N CYS A 55 2.11 3.93 -36.71
CA CYS A 55 2.74 3.93 -35.38
C CYS A 55 1.84 4.59 -34.32
N ILE A 56 1.18 5.70 -34.65
CA ILE A 56 0.25 6.39 -33.73
C ILE A 56 -0.94 5.49 -33.40
N ILE A 57 -1.59 4.89 -34.42
CA ILE A 57 -2.74 4.00 -34.23
C ILE A 57 -2.35 2.79 -33.38
N CYS A 58 -1.23 2.13 -33.69
CA CYS A 58 -0.74 1.00 -32.91
C CYS A 58 -0.48 1.39 -31.44
N THR A 59 0.12 2.56 -31.20
CA THR A 59 0.39 3.03 -29.84
C THR A 59 -0.91 3.27 -29.07
N ILE A 60 -1.91 3.89 -29.69
CA ILE A 60 -3.23 4.11 -29.09
C ILE A 60 -3.90 2.78 -28.74
N LEU A 61 -3.93 1.83 -29.69
CA LEU A 61 -4.51 0.50 -29.46
C LEU A 61 -3.79 -0.26 -28.34
N CYS A 62 -2.46 -0.21 -28.30
CA CYS A 62 -1.68 -0.82 -27.22
C CYS A 62 -2.04 -0.23 -25.85
N VAL A 63 -2.13 1.09 -25.74
CA VAL A 63 -2.50 1.76 -24.47
C VAL A 63 -3.93 1.37 -24.05
N LEU A 64 -4.89 1.37 -24.97
CA LEU A 64 -6.27 0.96 -24.69
C LEU A 64 -6.36 -0.51 -24.24
N PHE A 65 -5.59 -1.39 -24.88
CA PHE A 65 -5.55 -2.80 -24.52
C PHE A 65 -4.93 -3.02 -23.14
N ILE A 66 -3.79 -2.39 -22.86
CA ILE A 66 -3.16 -2.46 -21.53
C ILE A 66 -4.12 -1.95 -20.47
N TYR A 67 -4.79 -0.82 -20.70
CA TYR A 67 -5.74 -0.25 -19.76
C TYR A 67 -6.92 -1.19 -19.48
N ASN A 68 -7.55 -1.74 -20.52
CA ASN A 68 -8.66 -2.69 -20.37
C ASN A 68 -8.20 -3.98 -19.66
N GLN A 69 -7.02 -4.49 -19.97
CA GLN A 69 -6.47 -5.67 -19.29
C GLN A 69 -6.13 -5.38 -17.82
N MET A 70 -5.65 -4.18 -17.51
CA MET A 70 -5.39 -3.76 -16.13
C MET A 70 -6.69 -3.73 -15.32
N ILE A 71 -7.75 -3.14 -15.87
CA ILE A 71 -9.08 -3.14 -15.23
C ILE A 71 -9.53 -4.59 -14.98
N ARG A 72 -9.47 -5.44 -16.01
CA ARG A 72 -9.85 -6.85 -15.89
C ARG A 72 -9.01 -7.60 -14.88
N TYR A 73 -7.72 -7.31 -14.77
CA TYR A 73 -6.84 -7.93 -13.79
C TYR A 73 -7.19 -7.51 -12.37
N GLN A 74 -7.58 -6.24 -12.17
CA GLN A 74 -8.03 -5.73 -10.87
C GLN A 74 -9.42 -6.26 -10.48
N GLU A 75 -10.33 -6.39 -11.45
CA GLU A 75 -11.70 -6.90 -11.22
C GLU A 75 -11.73 -8.41 -11.03
N ASN A 76 -10.96 -9.16 -11.83
CA ASN A 76 -10.93 -10.62 -11.76
C ASN A 76 -9.95 -11.07 -10.68
N ARG A 77 -10.42 -11.01 -9.43
CA ARG A 77 -9.79 -11.67 -8.28
C ARG A 77 -9.49 -13.13 -8.63
N VAL A 78 -8.30 -13.61 -8.22
CA VAL A 78 -7.82 -15.00 -8.36
C VAL A 78 -9.00 -15.97 -8.30
N THR A 79 -9.32 -16.58 -9.45
CA THR A 79 -10.41 -17.55 -9.55
C THR A 79 -9.94 -18.87 -8.94
N THR A 80 -10.26 -19.09 -7.67
CA THR A 80 -10.00 -20.38 -7.02
C THR A 80 -11.14 -21.34 -7.34
N THR A 81 -10.86 -22.34 -8.16
CA THR A 81 -11.80 -23.43 -8.40
C THR A 81 -11.68 -24.46 -7.29
N VAL A 82 -12.78 -24.79 -6.62
CA VAL A 82 -12.82 -25.87 -5.63
C VAL A 82 -12.73 -27.18 -6.40
N ARG A 83 -11.58 -27.85 -6.35
CA ARG A 83 -11.33 -29.04 -7.17
C ARG A 83 -12.25 -30.21 -6.83
N THR A 84 -12.73 -30.34 -5.59
CA THR A 84 -13.82 -31.24 -5.15
C THR A 84 -14.07 -31.01 -3.65
N THR A 85 -15.32 -31.09 -3.19
CA THR A 85 -15.66 -31.24 -1.75
C THR A 85 -15.74 -32.71 -1.31
N ASN A 86 -15.42 -33.65 -2.21
CA ASN A 86 -15.49 -35.09 -2.00
C ASN A 86 -14.29 -35.65 -1.23
N PHE A 87 -13.66 -34.85 -0.36
CA PHE A 87 -12.65 -35.39 0.53
C PHE A 87 -13.36 -36.25 1.58
N PRO A 88 -13.02 -37.54 1.70
CA PRO A 88 -13.74 -38.44 2.58
C PRO A 88 -13.60 -38.02 4.04
N ILE A 89 -14.72 -37.99 4.77
CA ILE A 89 -14.80 -37.48 6.15
C ILE A 89 -13.87 -38.27 7.09
N TRP A 90 -13.64 -39.56 6.81
CA TRP A 90 -12.78 -40.44 7.63
C TRP A 90 -11.28 -40.21 7.43
N GLU A 91 -10.86 -39.46 6.40
CA GLU A 91 -9.44 -39.08 6.17
C GLU A 91 -9.13 -37.67 6.69
N VAL A 92 -10.12 -36.94 7.22
CA VAL A 92 -9.93 -35.59 7.77
C VAL A 92 -9.29 -35.72 9.15
N PRO A 93 -8.11 -35.11 9.40
CA PRO A 93 -7.53 -35.10 10.74
C PRO A 93 -8.45 -34.35 11.71
N PHE A 94 -8.58 -34.86 12.92
CA PHE A 94 -9.34 -34.18 13.97
C PHE A 94 -8.71 -32.78 14.23
N PRO A 95 -9.52 -31.72 14.31
CA PRO A 95 -8.99 -30.37 14.50
C PRO A 95 -8.37 -30.20 15.88
N ALA A 96 -7.43 -29.27 16.01
CA ALA A 96 -6.99 -28.82 17.32
C ALA A 96 -8.15 -28.08 18.00
N VAL A 97 -8.55 -28.55 19.19
CA VAL A 97 -9.55 -27.88 20.03
C VAL A 97 -8.85 -27.24 21.21
N THR A 98 -8.89 -25.91 21.26
CA THR A 98 -8.37 -25.14 22.40
C THR A 98 -9.55 -24.64 23.23
N ILE A 99 -9.56 -24.98 24.52
CA ILE A 99 -10.56 -24.52 25.49
C ILE A 99 -9.88 -23.54 26.43
N CYS A 100 -10.39 -22.31 26.47
CA CYS A 100 -9.92 -21.27 27.39
C CYS A 100 -11.00 -20.93 28.40
N ASN A 101 -10.59 -20.57 29.61
CA ASN A 101 -11.49 -19.96 30.58
C ASN A 101 -11.90 -18.56 30.11
N SER A 102 -13.18 -18.21 30.24
CA SER A 102 -13.67 -16.84 29.96
C SER A 102 -13.16 -15.83 30.99
N ASN A 103 -12.77 -16.29 32.18
CA ASN A 103 -12.13 -15.42 33.16
C ASN A 103 -10.63 -15.30 32.84
N VAL A 104 -10.21 -14.09 32.47
CA VAL A 104 -8.83 -13.79 32.11
C VAL A 104 -7.92 -13.74 33.35
N VAL A 105 -8.47 -13.46 34.53
CA VAL A 105 -7.67 -13.24 35.74
C VAL A 105 -8.10 -14.13 36.90
N TYR A 106 -7.13 -14.81 37.51
CA TYR A 106 -7.36 -15.62 38.70
C TYR A 106 -7.18 -14.80 39.97
N LYS A 107 -8.29 -14.46 40.65
CA LYS A 107 -8.32 -13.55 41.81
C LYS A 107 -7.34 -13.92 42.94
N ASN A 108 -7.16 -15.20 43.24
CA ASN A 108 -6.25 -15.58 44.33
C ASN A 108 -4.78 -15.27 44.03
N HIS A 109 -4.43 -15.04 42.77
CA HIS A 109 -3.06 -14.76 42.33
C HIS A 109 -2.84 -13.28 41.97
N THR A 110 -3.82 -12.40 42.26
CA THR A 110 -3.70 -10.95 42.08
C THR A 110 -3.29 -10.22 43.35
N THR A 111 -2.98 -10.93 44.44
CA THR A 111 -2.66 -10.32 45.74
C THR A 111 -1.52 -9.33 45.67
N GLN A 112 -0.44 -9.67 44.95
CA GLN A 112 0.71 -8.79 44.74
C GLN A 112 0.34 -7.52 43.95
N LEU A 113 -0.51 -7.66 42.93
CA LEU A 113 -0.98 -6.52 42.13
C LEU A 113 -1.86 -5.59 42.96
N VAL A 114 -2.74 -6.16 43.79
CA VAL A 114 -3.59 -5.37 44.70
C VAL A 114 -2.72 -4.60 45.69
N GLU A 115 -1.71 -5.23 46.29
CA GLU A 115 -0.78 -4.59 47.24
C GLU A 115 0.00 -3.43 46.60
N ILE A 116 0.51 -3.62 45.38
CA ILE A 116 1.21 -2.57 44.60
C ILE A 116 0.28 -1.37 44.32
N LEU A 117 -0.97 -1.65 43.93
CA LEU A 117 -1.95 -0.61 43.62
C LEU A 117 -2.41 0.14 44.88
N GLU A 118 -2.60 -0.58 45.99
CA GLU A 118 -2.90 0.02 47.28
C GLU A 118 -1.75 0.89 47.79
N HIS A 119 -0.50 0.49 47.55
CA HIS A 119 0.68 1.32 47.90
C HIS A 119 0.75 2.63 47.11
N HIS A 120 0.17 2.67 45.91
CA HIS A 120 0.05 3.86 45.08
C HIS A 120 -1.24 4.66 45.33
N ASP A 121 -1.87 4.47 46.50
CA ASP A 121 -3.08 5.16 46.94
C ASP A 121 -4.29 4.96 45.99
N ILE A 122 -4.34 3.83 45.26
CA ILE A 122 -5.50 3.50 44.41
C ILE A 122 -6.61 2.90 45.28
N PRO A 123 -7.85 3.44 45.22
CA PRO A 123 -8.96 2.92 46.01
C PRO A 123 -9.36 1.52 45.55
N THR A 124 -9.71 0.67 46.51
CA THR A 124 -10.11 -0.73 46.29
C THR A 124 -11.32 -0.88 45.37
N GLU A 125 -12.18 0.12 45.25
CA GLU A 125 -13.28 0.16 44.28
C GLU A 125 -12.77 0.14 42.84
N ILE A 126 -11.77 0.96 42.52
CA ILE A 126 -11.15 1.03 41.19
C ILE A 126 -10.42 -0.28 40.89
N ILE A 127 -9.66 -0.83 41.84
CA ILE A 127 -8.93 -2.10 41.69
C ILE A 127 -9.90 -3.25 41.37
N ASN A 128 -11.00 -3.37 42.13
CA ASN A 128 -12.00 -4.41 41.89
C ASN A 128 -12.74 -4.22 40.57
N SER A 129 -13.07 -2.98 40.21
CA SER A 129 -13.69 -2.64 38.93
C SER A 129 -12.78 -2.98 37.76
N TYR A 130 -11.48 -2.66 37.87
CA TYR A 130 -10.46 -3.01 36.89
C TYR A 130 -10.41 -4.53 36.66
N PHE A 131 -10.21 -5.34 37.70
CA PHE A 131 -10.13 -6.81 37.52
C PHE A 131 -11.45 -7.44 37.07
N ALA A 132 -12.60 -6.89 37.47
CA ALA A 132 -13.91 -7.37 37.03
C ALA A 132 -14.14 -7.12 35.52
N ASN A 133 -13.68 -5.98 35.02
CA ASN A 133 -13.92 -5.54 33.65
C ASN A 133 -12.76 -5.82 32.69
N LEU A 134 -11.59 -6.24 33.19
CA LEU A 134 -10.41 -6.54 32.38
C LEU A 134 -10.69 -7.57 31.27
N SER A 135 -11.53 -8.56 31.53
CA SER A 135 -11.98 -9.54 30.53
C SER A 135 -12.76 -8.89 29.37
N LEU A 136 -13.51 -7.81 29.63
CA LEU A 136 -14.25 -7.07 28.61
C LEU A 136 -13.32 -6.20 27.75
N VAL A 137 -12.30 -5.62 28.37
CA VAL A 137 -11.28 -4.80 27.68
C VAL A 137 -10.49 -5.65 26.69
N ILE A 138 -9.95 -6.78 27.16
CA ILE A 138 -9.11 -7.68 26.35
C ILE A 138 -9.90 -8.28 25.19
N LEU A 139 -11.17 -8.63 25.41
CA LEU A 139 -12.02 -9.19 24.35
C LEU A 139 -12.61 -8.13 23.41
N ASN A 140 -12.24 -6.84 23.56
CA ASN A 140 -12.76 -5.70 22.80
C ASN A 140 -14.30 -5.74 22.67
N ARG A 141 -14.99 -6.17 23.73
CA ARG A 141 -16.45 -6.33 23.73
C ARG A 141 -17.10 -4.96 23.98
N LYS A 142 -17.12 -4.12 22.93
CA LYS A 142 -17.63 -2.74 22.96
C LYS A 142 -19.05 -2.56 23.54
N ARG A 143 -19.92 -3.57 23.48
CA ARG A 143 -21.34 -3.45 23.88
C ARG A 143 -21.58 -3.47 25.39
N SER A 144 -20.57 -3.79 26.19
CA SER A 144 -20.68 -3.87 27.66
C SER A 144 -19.79 -2.85 28.39
N TYR A 145 -19.21 -1.90 27.64
CA TYR A 145 -18.16 -0.99 28.08
C TYR A 145 -18.68 0.41 28.49
N ASP A 146 -19.99 0.66 28.52
CA ASP A 146 -20.48 2.03 28.80
C ASP A 146 -20.37 2.45 30.28
N ASN A 147 -20.00 1.55 31.20
CA ASN A 147 -19.82 1.83 32.63
C ASN A 147 -18.35 1.76 33.10
N PHE A 148 -17.39 1.58 32.20
CA PHE A 148 -15.98 1.44 32.57
C PHE A 148 -15.24 2.73 32.25
N ASP A 149 -14.79 3.45 33.28
CA ASP A 149 -14.00 4.66 33.07
C ASP A 149 -12.65 4.28 32.45
N HIS A 150 -12.44 4.76 31.23
CA HIS A 150 -11.20 4.53 30.49
C HIS A 150 -10.00 5.13 31.21
N ASN A 151 -10.21 6.20 31.99
CA ASN A 151 -9.14 6.86 32.74
C ASN A 151 -8.62 5.97 33.88
N ASP A 152 -9.52 5.27 34.58
CA ASP A 152 -9.17 4.33 35.64
C ASP A 152 -8.30 3.17 35.11
N TYR A 153 -8.63 2.66 33.92
CA TYR A 153 -7.82 1.64 33.25
C TYR A 153 -6.43 2.14 32.89
N ILE A 154 -6.34 3.32 32.27
CA ILE A 154 -5.06 3.93 31.91
C ILE A 154 -4.22 4.18 33.17
N GLN A 155 -4.84 4.64 34.26
CA GLN A 155 -4.14 4.88 35.51
C GLN A 155 -3.55 3.58 36.09
N VAL A 156 -4.36 2.52 36.18
CA VAL A 156 -3.90 1.21 36.72
C VAL A 156 -2.83 0.58 35.83
N THR A 157 -3.02 0.59 34.50
CA THR A 157 -2.04 0.01 33.55
C THR A 157 -0.70 0.74 33.61
N ASN A 158 -0.68 2.06 33.60
CA ASN A 158 0.56 2.84 33.71
C ASN A 158 1.36 2.50 34.99
N ILE A 159 0.69 2.29 36.12
CA ILE A 159 1.35 1.91 37.38
C ILE A 159 1.94 0.50 37.27
N LEU A 160 1.17 -0.45 36.74
CA LEU A 160 1.63 -1.82 36.57
C LEU A 160 2.79 -1.94 35.57
N GLU A 161 2.76 -1.18 34.47
CA GLU A 161 3.87 -1.10 33.51
C GLU A 161 5.14 -0.51 34.16
N ALA A 162 5.00 0.51 35.00
CA ALA A 162 6.12 1.10 35.74
C ALA A 162 6.79 0.10 36.70
N GLU A 163 6.01 -0.83 37.25
CA GLU A 163 6.47 -1.93 38.11
C GLU A 163 6.94 -3.16 37.30
N GLY A 164 6.90 -3.09 35.96
CA GLY A 164 7.44 -4.11 35.05
C GLY A 164 6.46 -5.22 34.65
N PHE A 165 5.15 -5.03 34.85
CA PHE A 165 4.12 -5.94 34.36
C PHE A 165 3.72 -5.61 32.92
N ASP A 166 3.44 -6.64 32.11
CA ASP A 166 2.92 -6.51 30.75
C ASP A 166 1.39 -6.46 30.82
N THR A 167 0.80 -5.27 30.62
CA THR A 167 -0.64 -4.99 30.80
C THR A 167 -1.38 -4.58 29.55
#